data_AF-A0A2L0IBM7-F1
#
_entry.id   AF-A0A2L0IBM7-F1
#
_cell.length_a   1.000
_cell.length_b   1.000
_cell.length_c   1.000
_cell.angle_alpha   90.00
_cell.angle_beta   90.00
_cell.angle_gamma   90.00
#
_symmetry.space_group_name_H-M   'P 1'
#
loop_
_entity.id
_entity.type
_entity.pdbx_description
1 polymer ?
#
loop_
_entity_poly.entity_id
_entity_poly.type
_entity_poly.pdbx_seq_one_letter_code
_entity_poly.pdbx_strand_id
1 'polypeptide(L)'
;MSSFISYSARLALVIGVFNHLSYATMPFDETFSNCFSLPRDTVENNEFDCKTSVFEQSNKELEKEKEKLKAYIYKNYDNPWRLNDTKGAGIEIKDIFWERFNVSQKNWLVSRDAFCAAEAALPGSWASAAGDIEISCIITMNKRRIDEINMLYHPTLDNP
;
A
#
# COMPACT_ATOMS: atom_id res chain seq x y z
N MET A 1 -1.23 51.42 60.14
CA MET A 1 -2.33 50.61 59.56
C MET A 1 -1.73 49.81 58.42
N SER A 2 -1.64 48.50 58.63
CA SER A 2 -0.98 47.55 57.73
C SER A 2 -1.94 47.14 56.62
N SER A 3 -1.49 47.17 55.37
CA SER A 3 -2.24 46.61 54.24
C SER A 3 -1.35 45.59 53.52
N PHE A 4 -1.74 44.33 53.66
CA PHE A 4 -1.20 43.18 52.95
C PHE A 4 -1.55 43.29 51.46
N ILE A 5 -0.56 43.18 50.58
CA ILE A 5 -0.78 42.92 49.15
C ILE A 5 -0.43 41.45 48.91
N SER A 6 -1.48 40.68 48.65
CA SER A 6 -1.46 39.27 48.29
C SER A 6 -0.87 39.06 46.90
N TYR A 7 0.26 38.36 46.80
CA TYR A 7 0.79 37.86 45.53
C TYR A 7 0.00 36.62 45.09
N SER A 8 -0.96 36.79 44.20
CA SER A 8 -1.57 35.66 43.49
C SER A 8 -0.77 35.34 42.22
N ALA A 9 0.12 34.36 42.31
CA ALA A 9 0.77 33.76 41.16
C ALA A 9 -0.28 32.99 40.33
N ARG A 10 -0.64 33.52 39.16
CA ARG A 10 -1.42 32.77 38.17
C ARG A 10 -0.47 31.93 37.33
N LEU A 11 -0.30 30.67 37.72
CA LEU A 11 0.29 29.65 36.86
C LEU A 11 -0.76 29.30 35.78
N ALA A 12 -0.64 29.87 34.59
CA ALA A 12 -1.41 29.44 33.43
C ALA A 12 -0.75 28.18 32.85
N LEU A 13 -1.29 27.01 33.20
CA LEU A 13 -0.92 25.74 32.59
C LEU A 13 -1.51 25.72 31.17
N VAL A 14 -0.70 26.05 30.16
CA VAL A 14 -1.05 25.86 28.75
C VAL A 14 -0.90 24.37 28.44
N ILE A 15 -1.99 23.61 28.55
CA ILE A 15 -2.05 22.26 27.99
C ILE A 15 -2.18 22.42 26.48
N GLY A 16 -1.04 22.43 25.78
CA GLY A 16 -1.01 22.26 24.33
C GLY A 16 -1.44 20.84 24.00
N VAL A 17 -2.73 20.64 23.73
CA VAL A 17 -3.24 19.37 23.19
C VAL A 17 -2.83 19.31 21.72
N PHE A 18 -1.65 18.76 21.44
CA PHE A 18 -1.29 18.32 20.10
C PHE A 18 -2.13 17.09 19.76
N ASN A 19 -3.37 17.30 19.30
CA ASN A 19 -4.18 16.28 18.66
C ASN A 19 -3.59 15.99 17.28
N HIS A 20 -2.50 15.22 17.21
CA HIS A 20 -2.10 14.55 15.97
C HIS A 20 -2.98 13.32 15.78
N LEU A 21 -4.26 13.54 15.50
CA LEU A 21 -5.10 12.51 14.92
C LEU A 21 -4.70 12.37 13.46
N SER A 22 -3.64 11.59 13.20
CA SER A 22 -3.32 11.15 11.84
C SER A 22 -4.38 10.15 11.42
N TYR A 23 -5.47 10.63 10.84
CA TYR A 23 -6.45 9.77 10.19
C TYR A 23 -5.79 9.20 8.94
N ALA A 24 -5.62 7.88 8.90
CA ALA A 24 -5.25 7.19 7.66
C ALA A 24 -6.46 7.29 6.71
N THR A 25 -6.33 8.09 5.66
CA THR A 25 -7.32 8.14 4.58
C THR A 25 -6.87 7.24 3.43
N MET A 26 -7.81 6.74 2.64
CA MET A 26 -7.51 6.19 1.32
C MET A 26 -7.63 7.34 0.33
N PRO A 27 -6.52 7.91 -0.16
CA PRO A 27 -6.61 8.94 -1.19
C PRO A 27 -7.15 8.31 -2.47
N PHE A 28 -7.95 9.08 -3.20
CA PHE A 28 -8.28 8.73 -4.57
C PHE A 28 -7.02 8.86 -5.42
N ASP A 29 -6.75 7.88 -6.28
CA ASP A 29 -5.52 7.84 -7.07
C ASP A 29 -5.45 8.99 -8.09
N GLU A 30 -4.35 9.76 -8.04
CA GLU A 30 -4.15 10.93 -8.90
C GLU A 30 -3.97 10.54 -10.38
N THR A 31 -3.25 9.46 -10.65
CA THR A 31 -3.02 8.98 -12.03
C THR A 31 -4.35 8.56 -12.66
N PHE A 32 -5.20 7.87 -11.90
CA PHE A 32 -6.55 7.52 -12.32
C PHE A 32 -7.46 8.75 -12.47
N SER A 33 -7.35 9.72 -11.55
CA SER A 33 -8.13 10.97 -11.62
C SER A 33 -7.85 11.78 -12.89
N ASN A 34 -6.64 11.70 -13.43
CA ASN A 34 -6.30 12.40 -14.67
C ASN A 34 -7.08 11.88 -15.88
N CYS A 35 -7.56 10.64 -15.86
CA CYS A 35 -8.33 10.07 -16.97
C CYS A 35 -9.66 10.79 -17.19
N PHE A 36 -10.27 11.37 -16.14
CA PHE A 36 -11.53 12.13 -16.27
C PHE A 36 -11.37 13.45 -17.02
N SER A 37 -10.15 13.91 -17.25
CA SER A 37 -9.87 15.14 -18.00
C SER A 37 -9.78 14.90 -19.51
N LEU A 38 -9.86 13.66 -19.97
CA LEU A 38 -9.73 13.30 -21.38
C LEU A 38 -11.05 13.46 -22.15
N PRO A 39 -11.00 13.83 -23.44
CA PRO A 39 -12.18 13.85 -24.29
C PRO A 39 -12.81 12.46 -24.40
N ARG A 40 -14.15 12.39 -24.39
CA ARG A 40 -14.89 11.12 -24.59
C ARG A 40 -15.01 10.70 -26.06
N ASP A 41 -14.68 11.60 -27.00
CA ASP A 41 -15.16 11.50 -28.39
C ASP A 41 -14.04 11.20 -29.41
N THR A 42 -12.80 10.98 -28.97
CA THR A 42 -11.67 10.64 -29.84
C THR A 42 -11.38 9.13 -29.78
N VAL A 43 -11.15 8.52 -30.95
CA VAL A 43 -10.84 7.07 -31.05
C VAL A 43 -9.49 6.74 -30.39
N GLU A 44 -8.58 7.72 -30.28
CA GLU A 44 -7.33 7.61 -29.55
C GLU A 44 -7.45 8.31 -28.18
N ASN A 45 -6.96 7.66 -27.12
CA ASN A 45 -6.81 8.20 -25.77
C ASN A 45 -8.13 8.70 -25.12
N ASN A 46 -9.20 7.92 -25.25
CA ASN A 46 -10.44 8.21 -24.52
C ASN A 46 -10.32 7.86 -23.02
N GLU A 47 -11.26 8.37 -22.22
CA GLU A 47 -11.34 8.14 -20.77
C GLU A 47 -11.28 6.65 -20.39
N PHE A 48 -11.97 5.78 -21.15
CA PHE A 48 -12.07 4.34 -20.86
C PHE A 48 -10.72 3.63 -21.04
N ASP A 49 -10.03 3.91 -22.15
CA ASP A 49 -8.71 3.33 -22.44
C ASP A 49 -7.67 3.79 -21.41
N CYS A 50 -7.74 5.07 -20.99
CA CYS A 50 -6.88 5.59 -19.92
C CYS A 50 -7.10 4.84 -18.61
N LYS A 51 -8.36 4.73 -18.15
CA LYS A 51 -8.70 4.04 -16.90
C LYS A 51 -8.22 2.58 -16.90
N THR A 52 -8.44 1.88 -18.02
CA THR A 52 -8.00 0.50 -18.21
C THR A 52 -6.49 0.39 -18.16
N SER A 53 -5.77 1.26 -18.89
CA SER A 53 -4.32 1.25 -18.94
C SER A 53 -3.68 1.51 -17.57
N VAL A 54 -4.19 2.49 -16.81
CA VAL A 54 -3.68 2.81 -15.46
C VAL A 54 -3.90 1.63 -14.51
N PHE A 55 -5.07 0.99 -14.56
CA PHE A 55 -5.36 -0.19 -13.75
C PHE A 55 -4.44 -1.38 -14.08
N GLU A 56 -4.28 -1.69 -15.37
CA GLU A 56 -3.39 -2.78 -15.81
C GLU A 56 -1.93 -2.50 -15.46
N GLN A 57 -1.49 -1.25 -15.64
CA GLN A 57 -0.14 -0.83 -15.26
C GLN A 57 0.11 -1.02 -13.77
N SER A 58 -0.83 -0.64 -12.91
CA SER A 58 -0.72 -0.83 -11.46
C SER A 58 -0.54 -2.31 -11.08
N ASN A 59 -1.32 -3.21 -11.68
CA ASN A 59 -1.17 -4.66 -11.45
C ASN A 59 0.17 -5.18 -11.97
N LYS A 60 0.62 -4.72 -13.14
CA LYS A 60 1.91 -5.08 -13.72
C LYS A 60 3.09 -4.61 -12.87
N GLU A 61 3.00 -3.43 -12.27
CA GLU A 61 4.01 -2.90 -11.35
C GLU A 61 4.11 -3.74 -10.09
N LEU A 62 2.97 -4.14 -9.49
CA LEU A 62 2.96 -5.04 -8.34
C LEU A 62 3.59 -6.41 -8.67
N GLU A 63 3.25 -7.00 -9.81
CA GLU A 63 3.84 -8.27 -10.24
C GLU A 63 5.35 -8.14 -10.51
N LYS A 64 5.77 -7.06 -11.18
CA LYS A 64 7.20 -6.78 -11.39
C LYS A 64 7.96 -6.67 -10.08
N GLU A 65 7.36 -6.03 -9.07
CA GLU A 65 7.96 -5.84 -7.76
C GLU A 65 8.11 -7.17 -6.99
N LYS A 66 7.10 -8.04 -7.06
CA LYS A 66 7.19 -9.41 -6.54
C LYS A 66 8.33 -10.21 -7.18
N GLU A 67 8.52 -10.09 -8.49
CA GLU A 67 9.61 -10.80 -9.19
C GLU A 67 10.98 -10.27 -8.78
N LYS A 68 11.13 -8.95 -8.53
CA LYS A 68 12.38 -8.41 -7.98
C LYS A 68 12.66 -8.95 -6.58
N LEU A 69 11.66 -8.96 -5.68
CA LEU A 69 11.79 -9.55 -4.34
C LEU A 69 12.21 -11.02 -4.45
N LYS A 70 11.56 -11.79 -5.33
CA LYS A 70 11.90 -13.20 -5.56
C LYS A 70 13.36 -13.35 -6.00
N ALA A 71 13.80 -12.57 -6.98
CA ALA A 71 15.19 -12.60 -7.45
C ALA A 71 16.18 -12.26 -6.32
N TYR A 72 15.89 -11.24 -5.50
CA TYR A 72 16.69 -10.89 -4.34
C TYR A 72 16.79 -12.05 -3.33
N ILE A 73 15.66 -12.65 -2.97
CA ILE A 73 15.63 -13.74 -1.99
C ILE A 73 16.39 -14.96 -2.51
N TYR A 74 16.19 -15.34 -3.78
CA TYR A 74 16.87 -16.48 -4.38
C TYR A 74 18.37 -16.26 -4.55
N LYS A 75 18.82 -15.01 -4.70
CA LYS A 75 20.24 -14.64 -4.76
C LYS A 75 20.93 -14.68 -3.40
N ASN A 76 20.23 -14.34 -2.31
CA ASN A 76 20.86 -14.06 -1.01
C ASN A 76 20.57 -15.11 0.09
N TYR A 77 19.64 -16.05 -0.13
CA TYR A 77 19.17 -16.97 0.91
C TYR A 77 19.12 -18.44 0.45
N ASP A 78 20.25 -18.98 0.01
CA ASP A 78 20.43 -20.39 -0.40
C ASP A 78 20.83 -21.34 0.76
N ASN A 79 20.96 -20.81 1.98
CA ASN A 79 21.26 -21.62 3.15
C ASN A 79 20.12 -22.61 3.50
N PRO A 80 20.44 -23.77 4.11
CA PRO A 80 19.43 -24.67 4.65
C PRO A 80 18.57 -24.03 5.75
N TRP A 81 17.26 -24.33 5.77
CA TRP A 81 16.35 -23.84 6.81
C TRP A 81 16.68 -24.37 8.22
N ARG A 82 17.33 -25.54 8.32
CA ARG A 82 17.75 -26.16 9.59
C ARG A 82 19.26 -26.31 9.63
N LEU A 83 19.87 -25.88 10.75
CA LEU A 83 21.33 -25.89 10.96
C LEU A 83 21.98 -27.28 10.81
N ASN A 84 21.26 -28.35 11.11
CA ASN A 84 21.77 -29.72 11.05
C ASN A 84 21.53 -30.41 9.70
N ASP A 85 20.97 -29.69 8.72
CA ASP A 85 20.71 -30.22 7.40
C ASP A 85 21.95 -30.11 6.50
N THR A 86 22.98 -30.88 6.87
CA THR A 86 24.31 -30.85 6.24
C THR A 86 24.40 -31.69 4.97
N LYS A 87 23.31 -32.37 4.58
CA LYS A 87 23.29 -33.31 3.45
C LYS A 87 22.73 -32.73 2.14
N GLY A 88 22.46 -31.42 2.09
CA GLY A 88 22.09 -30.71 0.85
C GLY A 88 20.78 -31.15 0.19
N ALA A 89 19.96 -31.96 0.88
CA ALA A 89 18.66 -32.46 0.42
C ALA A 89 17.50 -31.90 1.28
N GLY A 90 17.73 -30.72 1.85
CA GLY A 90 16.82 -30.01 2.75
C GLY A 90 15.99 -28.94 2.06
N ILE A 91 15.03 -28.36 2.79
CA ILE A 91 14.34 -27.14 2.33
C ILE A 91 15.23 -25.93 2.62
N GLU A 92 15.43 -25.07 1.63
CA GLU A 92 16.23 -23.85 1.75
C GLU A 92 15.39 -22.67 2.30
N ILE A 93 16.06 -21.69 2.91
CA ILE A 93 15.39 -20.52 3.50
C ILE A 93 14.56 -19.77 2.45
N LYS A 94 15.09 -19.58 1.24
CA LYS A 94 14.38 -18.93 0.12
C LYS A 94 13.05 -19.59 -0.22
N ASP A 95 12.97 -20.93 -0.15
CA ASP A 95 11.76 -21.67 -0.51
C ASP A 95 10.71 -21.54 0.58
N ILE A 96 11.10 -21.62 1.86
CA ILE A 96 10.20 -21.36 3.00
C ILE A 96 9.68 -19.92 2.98
N PHE A 97 10.56 -18.95 2.68
CA PHE A 97 10.14 -17.56 2.54
C PHE A 97 9.10 -17.42 1.44
N TRP A 98 9.38 -17.96 0.24
CA TRP A 98 8.50 -17.80 -0.91
C TRP A 98 7.16 -18.51 -0.72
N GLU A 99 7.13 -19.68 -0.08
CA GLU A 99 5.91 -20.36 0.33
C GLU A 99 5.02 -19.43 1.18
N ARG A 100 5.59 -18.84 2.25
CA ARG A 100 4.86 -17.96 3.16
C ARG A 100 4.45 -16.64 2.51
N PHE A 101 5.33 -16.07 1.70
CA PHE A 101 5.04 -14.84 0.96
C PHE A 101 3.89 -15.05 -0.03
N ASN A 102 3.86 -16.16 -0.75
CA ASN A 102 2.76 -16.47 -1.68
C ASN A 102 1.41 -16.60 -0.97
N VAL A 103 1.38 -17.23 0.21
CA VAL A 103 0.17 -17.28 1.05
C VAL A 103 -0.24 -15.88 1.49
N SER A 104 0.71 -15.06 1.97
CA SER A 104 0.46 -13.66 2.32
C SER A 104 -0.10 -12.87 1.14
N GLN A 105 0.50 -12.98 -0.04
CA GLN A 105 0.08 -12.25 -1.25
C GLN A 105 -1.31 -12.67 -1.71
N LYS A 106 -1.63 -13.97 -1.68
CA LYS A 106 -2.97 -14.48 -2.02
C LYS A 106 -4.02 -13.92 -1.08
N ASN A 107 -3.78 -13.98 0.23
CA ASN A 107 -4.71 -13.45 1.23
C ASN A 107 -4.85 -11.94 1.12
N TRP A 108 -3.75 -11.24 0.81
CA TRP A 108 -3.75 -9.80 0.60
C TRP A 108 -4.62 -9.41 -0.60
N LEU A 109 -4.53 -10.12 -1.73
CA LEU A 109 -5.39 -9.87 -2.91
C LEU A 109 -6.88 -10.02 -2.56
N VAL A 110 -7.24 -11.09 -1.85
CA VAL A 110 -8.63 -11.31 -1.40
C VAL A 110 -9.09 -10.18 -0.47
N SER A 111 -8.23 -9.78 0.47
CA SER A 111 -8.53 -8.69 1.40
C SER A 111 -8.66 -7.34 0.68
N ARG A 112 -7.80 -7.06 -0.30
CA ARG A 112 -7.84 -5.85 -1.13
C ARG A 112 -9.16 -5.76 -1.86
N ASP A 113 -9.53 -6.81 -2.59
CA ASP A 113 -10.73 -6.81 -3.43
C ASP A 113 -11.99 -6.65 -2.55
N ALA A 114 -12.07 -7.38 -1.44
CA ALA A 114 -13.18 -7.24 -0.50
C ALA A 114 -13.26 -5.84 0.14
N PHE A 115 -12.10 -5.26 0.48
CA PHE A 115 -12.03 -3.92 1.07
C PHE A 115 -12.46 -2.84 0.06
N CYS A 116 -11.94 -2.89 -1.17
CA CYS A 116 -12.28 -1.93 -2.22
C CYS A 116 -13.75 -2.04 -2.67
N ALA A 117 -14.31 -3.25 -2.73
CA ALA A 117 -15.73 -3.43 -2.97
C ALA A 117 -16.60 -2.82 -1.86
N ALA A 118 -16.17 -2.91 -0.59
CA ALA A 118 -16.88 -2.29 0.52
C ALA A 118 -16.85 -0.76 0.45
N GLU A 119 -15.71 -0.16 0.07
CA GLU A 119 -15.59 1.28 -0.17
C GLU A 119 -16.48 1.75 -1.33
N ALA A 120 -16.45 1.01 -2.44
CA ALA A 120 -17.27 1.28 -3.62
C ALA A 120 -18.78 1.17 -3.37
N ALA A 121 -19.19 0.50 -2.29
CA ALA A 121 -20.59 0.42 -1.87
C ALA A 121 -21.08 1.66 -1.10
N LEU A 122 -20.18 2.50 -0.56
CA LEU A 122 -20.54 3.69 0.23
C LEU A 122 -21.44 4.70 -0.51
N PRO A 123 -21.25 4.97 -1.82
CA PRO A 123 -22.14 5.84 -2.57
C PRO A 123 -23.54 5.25 -2.82
N GLY A 124 -23.73 3.94 -2.58
CA GLY A 124 -24.94 3.20 -2.91
C GLY A 124 -24.95 2.64 -4.34
N SER A 125 -25.74 1.57 -4.55
CA SER A 125 -25.77 0.79 -5.79
C SER A 125 -26.27 1.54 -7.04
N TRP A 126 -26.83 2.74 -6.86
CA TRP A 126 -27.34 3.59 -7.94
C TRP A 126 -26.29 4.56 -8.49
N ALA A 127 -25.16 4.72 -7.80
CA ALA A 127 -24.13 5.68 -8.20
C ALA A 127 -23.27 5.13 -9.33
N SER A 128 -23.18 5.86 -10.45
CA SER A 128 -22.33 5.51 -11.59
C SER A 128 -20.83 5.49 -11.26
N ALA A 129 -20.42 6.11 -10.15
CA ALA A 129 -19.03 6.22 -9.72
C ALA A 129 -18.51 5.02 -8.91
N ALA A 130 -19.37 4.04 -8.55
CA ALA A 130 -18.95 2.90 -7.71
C ALA A 130 -17.76 2.14 -8.32
N GLY A 131 -17.79 1.85 -9.62
CA GLY A 131 -16.68 1.18 -10.30
C GLY A 131 -15.39 1.99 -10.32
N ASP A 132 -15.50 3.32 -10.50
CA ASP A 132 -14.33 4.22 -10.48
C ASP A 132 -13.68 4.30 -9.09
N ILE A 133 -14.50 4.26 -8.03
CA ILE A 133 -14.02 4.20 -6.64
C ILE A 133 -13.31 2.88 -6.37
N GLU A 134 -13.88 1.75 -6.79
CA GLU A 134 -13.28 0.43 -6.61
C GLU A 134 -11.91 0.33 -7.31
N ILE A 135 -11.83 0.78 -8.57
CA ILE A 135 -10.58 0.76 -9.35
C ILE A 135 -9.52 1.64 -8.70
N SER A 136 -9.88 2.87 -8.30
CA SER A 136 -8.98 3.81 -7.64
C SER A 136 -8.44 3.26 -6.30
N CYS A 137 -9.30 2.60 -5.52
CA CYS A 137 -8.90 1.88 -4.32
C CYS A 137 -7.89 0.77 -4.62
N ILE A 138 -8.14 -0.07 -5.64
CA ILE A 138 -7.24 -1.16 -6.01
C ILE A 138 -5.86 -0.62 -6.40
N ILE A 139 -5.81 0.46 -7.20
CA ILE A 139 -4.55 1.09 -7.61
C ILE A 139 -3.78 1.58 -6.39
N THR A 140 -4.45 2.26 -5.46
CA THR A 140 -3.84 2.77 -4.22
C THR A 140 -3.33 1.63 -3.33
N MET A 141 -4.09 0.54 -3.20
CA MET A 141 -3.68 -0.62 -2.44
C MET A 141 -2.49 -1.35 -3.07
N ASN A 142 -2.44 -1.46 -4.40
CA ASN A 142 -1.27 -2.01 -5.10
C ASN A 142 0.00 -1.20 -4.79
N LYS A 143 -0.07 0.14 -4.80
CA LYS A 143 1.06 1.02 -4.41
C LYS A 143 1.50 0.76 -2.97
N ARG A 144 0.57 0.66 -2.02
CA ARG A 144 0.88 0.33 -0.62
C ARG A 144 1.56 -1.03 -0.47
N ARG A 145 1.13 -2.03 -1.23
CA ARG A 145 1.74 -3.37 -1.20
C ARG A 145 3.15 -3.39 -1.79
N ILE A 146 3.39 -2.59 -2.83
CA ILE A 146 4.74 -2.35 -3.35
C ILE A 146 5.63 -1.76 -2.25
N ASP A 147 5.13 -0.78 -1.48
CA ASP A 147 5.89 -0.21 -0.36
C ASP A 147 6.19 -1.25 0.72
N GLU A 148 5.22 -2.09 1.10
CA GLU A 148 5.45 -3.21 2.02
C GLU A 148 6.50 -4.20 1.50
N ILE A 149 6.46 -4.53 0.20
CA ILE A 149 7.46 -5.41 -0.44
C ILE A 149 8.85 -4.79 -0.40
N ASN A 150 8.97 -3.48 -0.66
CA ASN A 150 10.23 -2.73 -0.58
C ASN A 150 10.79 -2.64 0.85
N MET A 151 10.03 -2.95 1.89
CA MET A 151 10.55 -3.07 3.26
C MET A 151 11.27 -4.41 3.49
N LEU A 152 11.03 -5.42 2.64
CA LEU A 152 11.63 -6.76 2.77
C LEU A 152 13.00 -6.86 2.12
N TYR A 153 13.33 -5.94 1.22
CA TYR A 153 14.62 -5.84 0.57
C TYR A 153 14.84 -4.39 0.15
N HIS A 154 16.03 -3.84 0.34
CA HIS A 154 16.28 -2.42 0.08
C HIS A 154 16.73 -2.23 -1.38
N PRO A 155 15.83 -1.86 -2.32
CA PRO A 155 16.13 -1.96 -3.75
C PRO A 155 17.26 -1.02 -4.20
N THR A 156 17.51 0.04 -3.42
CA THR A 156 18.56 1.06 -3.62
C THR A 156 19.92 0.66 -3.04
N LEU A 157 19.97 -0.33 -2.15
CA LEU A 157 21.19 -0.83 -1.51
C LEU A 157 21.56 -2.23 -2.00
N ASP A 158 20.58 -2.99 -2.46
CA ASP A 158 20.70 -4.40 -2.79
C ASP A 158 20.87 -4.68 -4.31
N ASN A 159 20.83 -3.62 -5.15
CA ASN A 159 21.19 -3.67 -6.58
C ASN A 159 22.40 -2.77 -6.86
N PRO A 160 23.61 -3.32 -7.11
CA PRO A 160 24.68 -2.60 -7.81
C PRO A 160 24.38 -2.46 -9.31
#